data_AF-A0AAD7E0I1-F1
#
_entry.id   AF-A0AAD7E0I1-F1
#
_cell.length_a   1.000
_cell.length_b   1.000
_cell.length_c   1.000
_cell.angle_alpha   90.00
_cell.angle_beta   90.00
_cell.angle_gamma   90.00
#
_symmetry.space_group_name_H-M   'P 1'
#
loop_
_entity.id
_entity.type
_entity.pdbx_description
1 polymer ?
#
loop_
_entity_poly.entity_id
_entity_poly.type
_entity_poly.pdbx_seq_one_letter_code
_entity_poly.pdbx_strand_id
1 'polypeptide(L)'
;MTQTLPSMSWTHFPLSHWTSLFQEDVTPFLTRILKTAAQTKYAQAHNKIKTSQKMCKVVTRQLLYQSSNRCLGFQAEFGLFLWSTGCARQTIDAPFRCSLSVSYDSMLDLIESLSYHCDSRAIELAKEPHGMAYDNINLSTSIYVEQRGSDGPAKVQSGTFAVLYRLRNAFNHDVRPSLEELTSCHDQFVDIHIQQKVRRAIPVGYVTEQCPVRASTTEEVTTRGNLLFHDEIYLQHLKQIFQLGFGPFHLCLNWVWAILHVHRGTVNQAGSLSYFFAVMEKTRLGNQQPDYHTLLAALTQILDGLLLNAWDRECGATSLTEFAKGKPTPAKLREIAGRILRSDTSDTNSDYTDCAPEVNSPLQPQVDPKDDIAHHNIRLLVRDLLVLVAVVRTISDGDIGRVEVFLPHLAMMFRGAGCNKYCTEILHFILNLKYIWTPEFA
;
A
#
# COMPACT_ATOMS: atom_id res chain seq x y z
N MET A 1 -29.00 6.94 -9.61
CA MET A 1 -28.32 7.58 -8.47
C MET A 1 -27.37 6.56 -7.86
N THR A 2 -26.15 6.49 -8.39
CA THR A 2 -25.04 5.70 -7.84
C THR A 2 -24.38 6.52 -6.75
N GLN A 3 -24.91 6.45 -5.53
CA GLN A 3 -24.13 6.87 -4.37
C GLN A 3 -22.96 5.90 -4.26
N THR A 4 -21.75 6.42 -4.33
CA THR A 4 -20.52 5.70 -4.01
C THR A 4 -20.64 5.18 -2.59
N LEU A 5 -20.78 3.85 -2.46
CA LEU A 5 -20.69 3.19 -1.16
C LEU A 5 -19.29 3.51 -0.59
N PRO A 6 -19.18 4.01 0.65
CA PRO A 6 -17.86 4.21 1.27
C PRO A 6 -17.13 2.86 1.36
N SER A 7 -15.81 2.88 1.19
CA SER A 7 -14.95 1.70 1.27
C SER A 7 -15.22 0.92 2.57
N MET A 8 -15.87 -0.24 2.45
CA MET A 8 -16.12 -1.12 3.59
C MET A 8 -14.87 -1.95 3.89
N SER A 9 -14.49 -1.99 5.17
CA SER A 9 -13.47 -2.94 5.63
C SER A 9 -14.16 -4.22 6.09
N TRP A 10 -13.77 -5.36 5.53
CA TRP A 10 -14.25 -6.69 5.93
C TRP A 10 -13.90 -7.07 7.37
N THR A 11 -12.99 -6.32 8.01
CA THR A 11 -12.58 -6.50 9.42
C THR A 11 -13.44 -5.69 10.40
N HIS A 12 -14.32 -4.81 9.92
CA HIS A 12 -15.15 -3.97 10.76
C HIS A 12 -16.55 -3.83 10.16
N PHE A 13 -17.57 -4.35 10.83
CA PHE A 13 -18.97 -4.22 10.40
C PHE A 13 -19.56 -2.87 10.85
N PRO A 14 -19.73 -1.86 9.95
CA PRO A 14 -20.22 -0.56 10.35
C PRO A 14 -21.75 -0.60 10.46
N LEU A 15 -22.27 -1.05 11.61
CA LEU A 15 -23.72 -1.09 11.86
C LEU A 15 -24.40 0.28 11.60
N SER A 16 -23.68 1.38 11.82
CA SER A 16 -24.14 2.74 11.51
C SER A 16 -24.58 2.90 10.05
N HIS A 17 -23.84 2.34 9.09
CA HIS A 17 -24.13 2.42 7.65
C HIS A 17 -25.52 1.86 7.33
N TRP A 18 -25.80 0.64 7.79
CA TRP A 18 -27.10 0.00 7.59
C TRP A 18 -28.24 0.72 8.28
N THR A 19 -27.96 1.30 9.45
CA THR A 19 -28.95 2.09 10.16
C THR A 19 -29.21 3.45 9.51
N SER A 20 -28.24 4.06 8.82
CA SER A 20 -28.46 5.33 8.09
C SER A 20 -29.22 5.15 6.79
N LEU A 21 -29.06 4.01 6.11
CA LEU A 21 -29.79 3.69 4.88
C LEU A 21 -31.30 3.49 5.09
N PHE A 22 -31.74 3.26 6.33
CA PHE A 22 -33.15 3.08 6.65
C PHE A 22 -33.79 4.39 7.11
N GLN A 23 -34.68 4.92 6.27
CA GLN A 23 -35.52 6.07 6.60
C GLN A 23 -36.72 5.61 7.44
N GLU A 24 -36.92 6.25 8.59
CA GLU A 24 -37.97 5.88 9.55
C GLU A 24 -39.38 6.09 8.98
N ASP A 25 -39.50 7.05 8.06
CA ASP A 25 -40.76 7.49 7.44
C ASP A 25 -41.38 6.41 6.54
N VAL A 26 -40.58 5.40 6.14
CA VAL A 26 -41.04 4.27 5.30
C VAL A 26 -41.92 3.30 6.11
N THR A 27 -41.71 3.21 7.43
CA THR A 27 -42.47 2.29 8.31
C THR A 27 -42.88 2.99 9.61
N PRO A 28 -43.67 4.08 9.53
CA PRO A 28 -43.86 4.99 10.66
C PRO A 28 -44.56 4.32 11.84
N PHE A 29 -45.53 3.44 11.56
CA PHE A 29 -46.27 2.72 12.59
C PHE A 29 -45.41 1.65 13.31
N LEU A 30 -44.72 0.80 12.54
CA LEU A 30 -43.81 -0.21 13.08
C LEU A 30 -42.68 0.45 13.88
N THR A 31 -42.09 1.52 13.34
CA THR A 31 -41.04 2.27 14.02
C THR A 31 -41.51 2.84 15.35
N ARG A 32 -42.74 3.39 15.40
CA ARG A 32 -43.33 3.89 16.66
C ARG A 32 -43.51 2.77 17.68
N ILE A 33 -44.03 1.61 17.27
CA ILE A 33 -44.18 0.45 18.15
C ILE A 33 -42.83 0.02 18.70
N LEU A 34 -41.84 -0.22 17.81
CA LEU A 34 -40.52 -0.71 18.21
C LEU A 34 -39.80 0.28 19.12
N LYS A 35 -39.86 1.59 18.85
CA LYS A 35 -39.25 2.61 19.72
C LYS A 35 -39.88 2.64 21.11
N THR A 36 -41.21 2.56 21.17
CA THR A 36 -41.95 2.56 22.44
C THR A 36 -41.63 1.31 23.26
N ALA A 37 -41.49 0.14 22.60
CA ALA A 37 -41.13 -1.10 23.26
C ALA A 37 -39.65 -1.17 23.68
N ALA A 38 -38.74 -0.61 22.87
CA ALA A 38 -37.30 -0.74 23.08
C ALA A 38 -36.72 0.22 24.14
N GLN A 39 -37.44 1.26 24.54
CA GLN A 39 -36.91 2.27 25.46
C GLN A 39 -37.94 2.82 26.45
N THR A 40 -37.68 2.60 27.73
CA THR A 40 -38.46 3.23 28.82
C THR A 40 -38.00 4.68 29.05
N LYS A 41 -38.86 5.51 29.68
CA LYS A 41 -38.50 6.89 30.06
C LYS A 41 -37.22 6.94 30.91
N TYR A 42 -37.05 5.97 31.81
CA TYR A 42 -35.83 5.87 32.62
C TYR A 42 -34.60 5.56 31.77
N ALA A 43 -34.69 4.57 30.87
CA ALA A 43 -33.58 4.23 29.96
C ALA A 43 -33.24 5.39 29.02
N GLN A 44 -34.22 6.19 28.60
CA GLN A 44 -34.00 7.40 27.81
C GLN A 44 -33.17 8.45 28.56
N ALA A 45 -33.43 8.64 29.85
CA ALA A 45 -32.70 9.62 30.66
C ALA A 45 -31.29 9.13 31.06
N HIS A 46 -31.07 7.82 31.23
CA HIS A 46 -29.86 7.30 31.88
C HIS A 46 -28.95 6.47 30.96
N ASN A 47 -29.46 5.88 29.89
CA ASN A 47 -28.65 5.00 29.04
C ASN A 47 -27.89 5.81 27.97
N LYS A 48 -26.59 5.99 28.20
CA LYS A 48 -25.70 6.74 27.30
C LYS A 48 -25.04 5.87 26.22
N ILE A 49 -25.12 4.55 26.35
CA ILE A 49 -24.37 3.60 25.50
C ILE A 49 -25.28 2.91 24.49
N LYS A 50 -26.42 2.35 24.93
CA LYS A 50 -27.32 1.60 24.04
C LYS A 50 -28.40 2.53 23.48
N THR A 51 -28.32 2.83 22.19
CA THR A 51 -29.36 3.58 21.49
C THR A 51 -30.41 2.63 20.93
N SER A 52 -31.66 2.78 21.36
CA SER A 52 -32.82 1.98 20.91
C SER A 52 -32.99 2.01 19.38
N GLN A 53 -32.71 3.16 18.77
CA GLN A 53 -32.87 3.39 17.34
C GLN A 53 -32.10 2.39 16.46
N LYS A 54 -30.85 2.05 16.82
CA LYS A 54 -30.06 1.08 16.05
C LYS A 54 -30.68 -0.31 16.12
N MET A 55 -31.09 -0.73 17.31
CA MET A 55 -31.74 -2.03 17.53
C MET A 55 -33.08 -2.12 16.79
N CYS A 56 -33.93 -1.10 16.89
CA CYS A 56 -35.20 -1.08 16.17
C CYS A 56 -35.01 -1.24 14.66
N LYS A 57 -34.01 -0.58 14.08
CA LYS A 57 -33.69 -0.69 12.65
C LYS A 57 -33.22 -2.10 12.27
N VAL A 58 -32.43 -2.76 13.12
CA VAL A 58 -32.02 -4.16 12.91
C VAL A 58 -33.24 -5.09 12.98
N VAL A 59 -34.13 -4.92 13.95
CA VAL A 59 -35.38 -5.71 14.04
C VAL A 59 -36.25 -5.50 12.80
N THR A 60 -36.39 -4.27 12.32
CA THR A 60 -37.11 -4.00 11.08
C THR A 60 -36.48 -4.72 9.88
N ARG A 61 -35.14 -4.77 9.78
CA ARG A 61 -34.46 -5.53 8.72
C ARG A 61 -34.67 -7.04 8.84
N GLN A 62 -34.74 -7.59 10.06
CA GLN A 62 -35.10 -9.00 10.27
C GLN A 62 -36.51 -9.29 9.73
N LEU A 63 -37.48 -8.44 10.05
CA LEU A 63 -38.86 -8.58 9.58
C LEU A 63 -38.97 -8.43 8.05
N LEU A 64 -38.26 -7.46 7.48
CA LEU A 64 -38.23 -7.26 6.02
C LEU A 64 -37.62 -8.46 5.30
N TYR A 65 -36.53 -9.02 5.81
CA TYR A 65 -35.92 -10.22 5.26
C TYR A 65 -36.86 -11.43 5.35
N GLN A 66 -37.53 -11.61 6.49
CA GLN A 66 -38.56 -12.65 6.64
C GLN A 66 -39.72 -12.49 5.64
N SER A 67 -40.07 -11.25 5.29
CA SER A 67 -41.10 -11.00 4.26
C SER A 67 -40.59 -11.19 2.83
N SER A 68 -39.29 -11.00 2.59
CA SER A 68 -38.71 -11.09 1.25
C SER A 68 -37.18 -11.26 1.28
N ASN A 69 -36.69 -12.27 0.56
CA ASN A 69 -35.27 -12.47 0.30
C ASN A 69 -34.62 -11.27 -0.44
N ARG A 70 -35.40 -10.40 -1.09
CA ARG A 70 -34.86 -9.17 -1.71
C ARG A 70 -34.34 -8.16 -0.69
N CYS A 71 -34.64 -8.35 0.60
CA CYS A 71 -34.19 -7.50 1.68
C CYS A 71 -32.98 -8.08 2.45
N LEU A 72 -32.28 -9.08 1.89
CA LEU A 72 -31.19 -9.79 2.57
C LEU A 72 -29.90 -9.00 2.77
N GLY A 73 -29.77 -7.78 2.26
CA GLY A 73 -28.50 -7.04 2.22
C GLY A 73 -27.78 -6.96 3.58
N PHE A 74 -28.52 -6.65 4.64
CA PHE A 74 -27.97 -6.64 6.00
C PHE A 74 -27.49 -8.03 6.45
N GLN A 75 -28.31 -9.05 6.22
CA GLN A 75 -28.04 -10.44 6.61
C GLN A 75 -26.87 -11.04 5.84
N ALA A 76 -26.74 -10.74 4.55
CA ALA A 76 -25.60 -11.14 3.72
C ALA A 76 -24.31 -10.52 4.23
N GLU A 77 -24.28 -9.20 4.43
CA GLU A 77 -23.07 -8.53 4.92
C GLU A 77 -22.69 -8.96 6.34
N PHE A 78 -23.67 -9.11 7.24
CA PHE A 78 -23.40 -9.59 8.59
C PHE A 78 -22.90 -11.04 8.59
N GLY A 79 -23.48 -11.90 7.75
CA GLY A 79 -23.02 -13.27 7.56
C GLY A 79 -21.61 -13.36 6.99
N LEU A 80 -21.30 -12.55 5.97
CA LEU A 80 -19.95 -12.45 5.40
C LEU A 80 -18.93 -11.96 6.42
N PHE A 81 -19.28 -10.99 7.27
CA PHE A 81 -18.43 -10.53 8.37
C PHE A 81 -18.13 -11.65 9.39
N LEU A 82 -19.15 -12.42 9.79
CA LEU A 82 -18.93 -13.55 10.69
C LEU A 82 -18.02 -14.60 10.04
N TRP A 83 -18.22 -14.89 8.76
CA TRP A 83 -17.36 -15.83 8.05
C TRP A 83 -15.92 -15.32 7.90
N SER A 84 -15.72 -14.05 7.53
CA SER A 84 -14.38 -13.46 7.32
C SER A 84 -13.57 -13.38 8.62
N THR A 85 -14.23 -13.32 9.77
CA THR A 85 -13.60 -13.35 11.10
C THR A 85 -13.30 -14.77 11.59
N GLY A 86 -13.60 -15.81 10.80
CA GLY A 86 -13.34 -17.20 11.13
C GLY A 86 -14.34 -17.81 12.11
N CYS A 87 -15.58 -17.29 12.18
CA CYS A 87 -16.62 -17.91 13.00
C CYS A 87 -16.93 -19.33 12.52
N ALA A 88 -17.16 -20.25 13.48
CA ALA A 88 -17.59 -21.61 13.19
C ALA A 88 -18.99 -21.62 12.55
N ARG A 89 -19.31 -22.65 11.76
CA ARG A 89 -20.62 -22.80 11.09
C ARG A 89 -21.79 -22.66 12.07
N GLN A 90 -21.70 -23.32 13.22
CA GLN A 90 -22.73 -23.27 14.27
C GLN A 90 -22.94 -21.85 14.81
N THR A 91 -21.88 -21.02 14.82
CA THR A 91 -21.93 -19.62 15.24
C THR A 91 -22.62 -18.75 14.19
N ILE A 92 -22.58 -19.12 12.91
CA ILE A 92 -23.30 -18.42 11.81
C ILE A 92 -24.76 -18.89 11.74
N ASP A 93 -25.01 -20.18 11.99
CA ASP A 93 -26.36 -20.75 11.99
C ASP A 93 -27.24 -20.19 13.12
N ALA A 94 -26.66 -19.83 14.27
CA ALA A 94 -27.42 -19.23 15.37
C ALA A 94 -28.04 -17.86 15.01
N PRO A 95 -27.28 -16.86 14.52
CA PRO A 95 -27.82 -15.62 13.95
C PRO A 95 -28.76 -15.84 12.76
N PHE A 96 -28.51 -16.84 11.91
CA PHE A 96 -29.42 -17.17 10.80
C PHE A 96 -30.82 -17.55 11.31
N ARG A 97 -30.91 -18.38 12.36
CA ARG A 97 -32.20 -18.73 13.01
C ARG A 97 -32.92 -17.51 13.61
N CYS A 98 -32.17 -16.44 13.90
CA CYS A 98 -32.71 -15.16 14.35
C CYS A 98 -32.84 -14.13 13.21
N SER A 99 -32.71 -14.53 11.94
CA SER A 99 -32.78 -13.63 10.77
C SER A 99 -31.78 -12.47 10.76
N LEU A 100 -30.68 -12.62 11.49
CA LEU A 100 -29.58 -11.66 11.56
C LEU A 100 -28.52 -11.94 10.50
N SER A 101 -28.43 -13.18 10.02
CA SER A 101 -27.51 -13.63 8.97
C SER A 101 -28.29 -14.44 7.93
N VAL A 102 -27.72 -14.61 6.74
CA VAL A 102 -28.09 -15.69 5.83
C VAL A 102 -27.56 -17.04 6.35
N SER A 103 -28.06 -18.16 5.81
CA SER A 103 -27.54 -19.48 6.16
C SER A 103 -26.07 -19.62 5.75
N TYR A 104 -25.35 -20.56 6.36
CA TYR A 104 -23.96 -20.84 5.99
C TYR A 104 -23.83 -21.19 4.50
N ASP A 105 -24.73 -22.04 3.98
CA ASP A 105 -24.70 -22.48 2.58
C ASP A 105 -24.96 -21.30 1.63
N SER A 106 -25.95 -20.44 1.92
CA SER A 106 -26.19 -19.24 1.11
C SER A 106 -25.05 -18.22 1.18
N MET A 107 -24.25 -18.23 2.24
CA MET A 107 -23.06 -17.40 2.33
C MET A 107 -21.92 -17.98 1.48
N LEU A 108 -21.79 -19.30 1.35
CA LEU A 108 -20.87 -19.90 0.37
C LEU A 108 -21.26 -19.54 -1.06
N ASP A 109 -22.56 -19.63 -1.40
CA ASP A 109 -23.08 -19.21 -2.71
C ASP A 109 -22.78 -17.73 -2.99
N LEU A 110 -22.88 -16.89 -1.96
CA LEU A 110 -22.57 -15.46 -2.05
C LEU A 110 -21.07 -15.22 -2.31
N ILE A 111 -20.19 -15.94 -1.63
CA ILE A 111 -18.73 -15.86 -1.85
C ILE A 111 -18.39 -16.33 -3.26
N GLU A 112 -19.00 -17.42 -3.73
CA GLU A 112 -18.81 -17.90 -5.10
C GLU A 112 -19.27 -16.86 -6.13
N SER A 113 -20.46 -16.27 -5.92
CA SER A 113 -20.97 -15.19 -6.79
C SER A 113 -20.05 -13.96 -6.79
N LEU A 114 -19.51 -13.57 -5.64
CA LEU A 114 -18.51 -12.50 -5.52
C LEU A 114 -17.23 -12.82 -6.30
N SER A 115 -16.76 -14.08 -6.23
CA SER A 115 -15.61 -14.54 -7.00
C SER A 115 -15.85 -14.40 -8.49
N TYR A 116 -16.97 -14.92 -9.01
CA TYR A 116 -17.31 -14.78 -10.43
C TYR A 116 -17.42 -13.32 -10.87
N HIS A 117 -17.95 -12.45 -10.02
CA HIS A 117 -18.03 -11.02 -10.32
C HIS A 117 -16.65 -10.36 -10.37
N CYS A 118 -15.74 -10.72 -9.46
CA CYS A 118 -14.35 -10.24 -9.47
C CYS A 118 -13.63 -10.69 -10.74
N ASP A 119 -13.74 -11.98 -11.10
CA ASP A 119 -13.14 -12.51 -12.32
C ASP A 119 -13.71 -11.83 -13.57
N SER A 120 -15.03 -11.60 -13.62
CA SER A 120 -15.67 -10.89 -14.73
C SER A 120 -15.11 -9.46 -14.88
N ARG A 121 -14.92 -8.75 -13.75
CA ARG A 121 -14.31 -7.41 -13.76
C ARG A 121 -12.84 -7.44 -14.17
N ALA A 122 -12.09 -8.48 -13.75
CA ALA A 122 -10.71 -8.67 -14.17
C ALA A 122 -10.62 -8.94 -15.69
N ILE A 123 -11.52 -9.76 -16.24
CA ILE A 123 -11.61 -10.02 -17.69
C ILE A 123 -11.92 -8.74 -18.47
N GLU A 124 -12.89 -7.93 -18.01
CA GLU A 124 -13.19 -6.66 -18.68
C GLU A 124 -12.02 -5.69 -18.59
N LEU A 125 -11.36 -5.60 -17.43
CA LEU A 125 -10.16 -4.77 -17.28
C LEU A 125 -8.99 -5.26 -18.15
N ALA A 126 -8.85 -6.57 -18.32
CA ALA A 126 -7.78 -7.15 -19.14
C ALA A 126 -7.88 -6.78 -20.63
N LYS A 127 -9.06 -6.30 -21.10
CA LYS A 127 -9.25 -5.79 -22.46
C LYS A 127 -8.73 -4.37 -22.65
N GLU A 128 -8.49 -3.66 -21.56
CA GLU A 128 -7.93 -2.31 -21.54
C GLU A 128 -6.45 -2.39 -21.11
N PRO A 129 -5.67 -1.32 -21.29
CA PRO A 129 -4.33 -1.27 -20.74
C PRO A 129 -4.32 -1.39 -19.21
N HIS A 130 -3.61 -2.41 -18.73
CA HIS A 130 -3.60 -2.82 -17.34
C HIS A 130 -2.22 -3.34 -16.97
N GLY A 131 -1.85 -3.25 -15.70
CA GLY A 131 -0.74 -4.00 -15.14
C GLY A 131 -1.27 -5.15 -14.30
N MET A 132 -0.56 -6.27 -14.30
CA MET A 132 -0.84 -7.41 -13.43
C MET A 132 0.34 -7.62 -12.50
N ALA A 133 0.14 -7.35 -11.21
CA ALA A 133 1.08 -7.73 -10.17
C ALA A 133 0.57 -9.01 -9.49
N TYR A 134 1.48 -9.92 -9.17
CA TYR A 134 1.15 -11.11 -8.41
C TYR A 134 2.25 -11.42 -7.42
N ASP A 135 1.87 -12.12 -6.36
CA ASP A 135 2.78 -12.53 -5.30
C ASP A 135 2.26 -13.79 -4.61
N ASN A 136 3.15 -14.44 -3.87
CA ASN A 136 2.83 -15.57 -3.02
C ASN A 136 1.93 -15.12 -1.86
N ILE A 137 0.91 -15.91 -1.56
CA ILE A 137 0.02 -15.73 -0.42
C ILE A 137 0.00 -16.98 0.44
N ASN A 138 -0.22 -16.79 1.74
CA ASN A 138 -0.50 -17.89 2.66
C ASN A 138 -1.98 -17.86 3.02
N LEU A 139 -2.73 -18.81 2.47
CA LEU A 139 -4.14 -19.02 2.77
C LEU A 139 -4.23 -19.83 4.07
N SER A 140 -4.56 -19.15 5.16
CA SER A 140 -4.92 -19.83 6.40
C SER A 140 -6.37 -20.28 6.34
N THR A 141 -6.60 -21.58 6.42
CA THR A 141 -7.94 -22.16 6.49
C THR A 141 -8.43 -22.16 7.94
N SER A 142 -9.74 -22.33 8.13
CA SER A 142 -10.35 -22.35 9.46
C SER A 142 -9.68 -23.39 10.37
N ILE A 143 -9.53 -23.04 11.65
CA ILE A 143 -9.07 -24.00 12.68
C ILE A 143 -10.09 -25.12 12.94
N TYR A 144 -11.36 -24.93 12.58
CA TYR A 144 -12.42 -25.92 12.78
C TYR A 144 -12.41 -26.96 11.66
N VAL A 145 -12.26 -28.24 12.01
CA VAL A 145 -12.11 -29.36 11.06
C VAL A 145 -13.42 -29.57 10.26
N GLU A 146 -14.57 -29.40 10.91
CA GLU A 146 -15.89 -29.41 10.28
C GLU A 146 -16.10 -28.34 9.20
N GLN A 147 -15.28 -27.28 9.15
CA GLN A 147 -15.30 -26.28 8.06
C GLN A 147 -14.35 -26.63 6.91
N ARG A 148 -13.45 -27.60 7.11
CA ARG A 148 -12.50 -28.09 6.10
C ARG A 148 -13.01 -29.34 5.38
N GLY A 149 -13.84 -30.15 6.05
CA GLY A 149 -14.20 -31.50 5.59
C GLY A 149 -13.07 -32.51 5.84
N SER A 150 -13.35 -33.81 5.68
CA SER A 150 -12.36 -34.89 5.89
C SER A 150 -11.21 -34.89 4.88
N ASP A 151 -11.44 -34.34 3.68
CA ASP A 151 -10.45 -34.21 2.59
C ASP A 151 -9.96 -32.76 2.44
N GLY A 152 -10.13 -31.94 3.48
CA GLY A 152 -9.84 -30.51 3.41
C GLY A 152 -8.35 -30.18 3.31
N PRO A 153 -7.97 -29.07 2.66
CA PRO A 153 -6.58 -28.64 2.53
C PRO A 153 -5.92 -28.38 3.89
N ALA A 154 -4.58 -28.36 3.89
CA ALA A 154 -3.77 -28.07 5.06
C ALA A 154 -4.19 -26.76 5.75
N LYS A 155 -3.90 -26.65 7.06
CA LYS A 155 -4.25 -25.47 7.88
C LYS A 155 -3.72 -24.17 7.25
N VAL A 156 -2.53 -24.23 6.68
CA VAL A 156 -1.97 -23.15 5.87
C VAL A 156 -1.60 -23.77 4.54
N GLN A 157 -2.10 -23.16 3.48
CA GLN A 157 -1.75 -23.51 2.11
C GLN A 157 -1.12 -22.30 1.47
N SER A 158 0.07 -22.45 0.92
CA SER A 158 0.67 -21.42 0.09
C SER A 158 0.02 -21.42 -1.29
N GLY A 159 0.03 -20.27 -1.94
CA GLY A 159 -0.51 -20.10 -3.28
C GLY A 159 -0.04 -18.79 -3.87
N THR A 160 -0.63 -18.40 -5.00
CA THR A 160 -0.29 -17.15 -5.69
C THR A 160 -1.56 -16.34 -5.93
N PHE A 161 -1.48 -15.03 -5.75
CA PHE A 161 -2.59 -14.12 -5.96
C PHE A 161 -2.20 -12.99 -6.90
N ALA A 162 -3.01 -12.80 -7.94
CA ALA A 162 -2.84 -11.72 -8.90
C ALA A 162 -3.88 -10.61 -8.69
N VAL A 163 -3.45 -9.38 -8.92
CA VAL A 163 -4.31 -8.20 -9.00
C VAL A 163 -4.01 -7.49 -10.30
N LEU A 164 -5.06 -7.31 -11.11
CA LEU A 164 -5.00 -6.42 -12.26
C LEU A 164 -5.34 -5.01 -11.80
N TYR A 165 -4.65 -4.01 -12.34
CA TYR A 165 -4.95 -2.61 -12.09
C TYR A 165 -4.93 -1.82 -13.39
N ARG A 166 -5.88 -0.89 -13.54
CA ARG A 166 -5.95 -0.05 -14.74
C ARG A 166 -4.75 0.88 -14.79
N LEU A 167 -4.09 0.94 -15.95
CA LEU A 167 -3.04 1.92 -16.21
C LEU A 167 -3.68 3.21 -16.71
N ARG A 168 -3.50 4.28 -15.94
CA ARG A 168 -4.18 5.54 -16.21
C ARG A 168 -3.52 6.24 -17.41
N ASN A 169 -4.36 6.64 -18.37
CA ASN A 169 -4.01 7.30 -19.63
C ASN A 169 -3.43 6.39 -20.71
N ALA A 170 -3.51 5.08 -20.56
CA ALA A 170 -3.14 4.16 -21.62
C ALA A 170 -4.36 3.84 -22.53
N PHE A 171 -4.14 3.66 -23.84
CA PHE A 171 -5.21 3.45 -24.82
C PHE A 171 -5.14 2.06 -25.48
N ASN A 172 -6.27 1.61 -26.06
CA ASN A 172 -6.41 0.22 -26.56
C ASN A 172 -5.53 -0.13 -27.76
N HIS A 173 -4.93 0.84 -28.45
CA HIS A 173 -4.00 0.58 -29.57
C HIS A 173 -2.61 0.12 -29.11
N ASP A 174 -2.38 0.01 -27.80
CA ASP A 174 -1.05 -0.07 -27.19
C ASP A 174 -0.65 -1.47 -26.68
N VAL A 175 -1.49 -2.48 -26.89
CA VAL A 175 -1.36 -3.82 -26.27
C VAL A 175 -0.71 -4.85 -27.20
N ARG A 176 -0.09 -4.44 -28.32
CA ARG A 176 0.66 -5.36 -29.20
C ARG A 176 2.01 -4.77 -29.61
N PRO A 177 3.13 -5.21 -29.03
CA PRO A 177 4.43 -4.93 -29.60
C PRO A 177 4.64 -5.88 -30.80
N SER A 178 4.91 -5.33 -31.99
CA SER A 178 5.58 -6.10 -33.04
C SER A 178 7.08 -6.12 -32.73
N LEU A 179 7.73 -7.25 -32.98
CA LEU A 179 9.12 -7.52 -32.64
C LEU A 179 10.14 -6.61 -33.37
N GLU A 180 9.69 -5.77 -34.30
CA GLU A 180 10.52 -5.01 -35.26
C GLU A 180 10.90 -3.59 -34.79
N GLU A 181 10.25 -3.05 -33.76
CA GLU A 181 10.45 -1.64 -33.33
C GLU A 181 11.57 -1.44 -32.28
N LEU A 182 12.17 -2.52 -31.77
CA LEU A 182 13.11 -2.52 -30.63
C LEU A 182 14.53 -1.97 -30.91
N THR A 183 14.83 -1.50 -32.13
CA THR A 183 16.22 -1.24 -32.54
C THR A 183 16.68 0.23 -32.49
N SER A 184 15.84 1.22 -32.18
CA SER A 184 16.20 2.63 -32.48
C SER A 184 16.39 3.64 -31.34
N CYS A 185 16.20 3.31 -30.05
CA CYS A 185 16.21 4.34 -28.99
C CYS A 185 17.37 4.18 -28.00
N HIS A 186 18.49 4.92 -28.21
CA HIS A 186 19.68 4.85 -27.35
C HIS A 186 20.09 6.14 -26.63
N ASP A 187 19.49 7.30 -26.91
CA ASP A 187 20.00 8.57 -26.38
C ASP A 187 18.91 9.36 -25.65
N GLN A 188 18.83 9.27 -24.31
CA GLN A 188 18.26 10.29 -23.40
C GLN A 188 18.29 9.86 -21.91
N PHE A 189 19.44 10.00 -21.25
CA PHE A 189 19.51 9.94 -19.78
C PHE A 189 20.58 10.90 -19.24
N VAL A 190 20.33 12.22 -19.30
CA VAL A 190 21.08 13.21 -18.52
C VAL A 190 20.14 14.36 -18.14
N ASP A 191 19.62 14.34 -16.92
CA ASP A 191 19.39 15.53 -16.07
C ASP A 191 18.66 15.13 -14.78
N ILE A 192 19.43 15.07 -13.67
CA ILE A 192 18.94 14.66 -12.34
C ILE A 192 18.98 15.88 -11.44
N HIS A 193 17.86 16.59 -11.35
CA HIS A 193 17.54 17.44 -10.21
C HIS A 193 16.32 16.82 -9.51
N ILE A 194 16.41 16.65 -8.19
CA ILE A 194 15.32 16.23 -7.28
C ILE A 194 14.30 17.38 -7.14
N GLN A 195 13.92 17.99 -8.25
CA GLN A 195 12.71 18.79 -8.41
C GLN A 195 11.87 18.07 -9.45
N GLN A 196 11.37 16.90 -9.08
CA GLN A 196 10.41 16.20 -9.92
C GLN A 196 9.15 17.08 -10.02
N LYS A 197 9.00 17.78 -11.15
CA LYS A 197 7.70 18.29 -11.58
C LYS A 197 6.77 17.08 -11.59
N VAL A 198 5.72 17.11 -10.77
CA VAL A 198 4.65 16.10 -10.77
C VAL A 198 4.15 16.00 -12.20
N ARG A 199 4.62 14.99 -12.95
CA ARG A 199 4.33 14.90 -14.39
C ARG A 199 2.83 14.72 -14.63
N ARG A 200 2.12 14.08 -13.69
CA ARG A 200 0.67 13.85 -13.76
C ARG A 200 0.07 13.80 -12.34
N ALA A 201 -0.60 14.86 -11.90
CA ALA A 201 -1.30 14.82 -10.61
C ALA A 201 -2.47 13.81 -10.66
N ILE A 202 -2.64 13.04 -9.59
CA ILE A 202 -3.87 12.27 -9.37
C ILE A 202 -5.02 13.26 -9.10
N PRO A 203 -6.17 13.17 -9.82
CA PRO A 203 -7.35 13.96 -9.52
C PRO A 203 -7.77 13.73 -8.08
N VAL A 204 -8.18 14.79 -7.40
CA VAL A 204 -8.67 14.69 -6.03
C VAL A 204 -9.81 13.65 -5.99
N GLY A 205 -9.63 12.61 -5.20
CA GLY A 205 -10.61 11.52 -5.04
C GLY A 205 -10.51 10.37 -6.05
N TYR A 206 -9.52 10.37 -6.95
CA TYR A 206 -9.28 9.22 -7.82
C TYR A 206 -8.68 8.06 -7.02
N VAL A 207 -9.22 6.86 -7.26
CA VAL A 207 -8.74 5.59 -6.69
C VAL A 207 -8.48 4.65 -7.86
N THR A 208 -7.28 4.07 -7.90
CA THR A 208 -6.92 3.09 -8.94
C THR A 208 -7.86 1.89 -8.84
N GLU A 209 -8.52 1.56 -9.95
CA GLU A 209 -9.36 0.37 -10.01
C GLU A 209 -8.47 -0.87 -9.98
N GLN A 210 -8.72 -1.74 -9.01
CA GLN A 210 -8.01 -3.00 -8.79
C GLN A 210 -9.03 -4.15 -8.91
N CYS A 211 -8.72 -5.11 -9.77
CA CYS A 211 -9.51 -6.30 -10.00
C CYS A 211 -8.69 -7.52 -9.56
N PRO A 212 -8.94 -8.07 -8.36
CA PRO A 212 -8.29 -9.29 -7.94
C PRO A 212 -8.75 -10.46 -8.82
N VAL A 213 -7.81 -11.34 -9.16
CA VAL A 213 -8.11 -12.63 -9.79
C VAL A 213 -8.26 -13.68 -8.70
N ARG A 214 -8.99 -14.75 -9.00
CA ARG A 214 -9.03 -15.94 -8.15
C ARG A 214 -7.62 -16.35 -7.68
N ALA A 215 -7.49 -16.61 -6.37
CA ALA A 215 -6.27 -17.15 -5.79
C ALA A 215 -5.98 -18.56 -6.31
N SER A 216 -4.74 -18.77 -6.74
CA SER A 216 -4.24 -20.08 -7.19
C SER A 216 -3.56 -20.81 -6.04
N THR A 217 -3.69 -22.14 -6.04
CA THR A 217 -2.90 -23.03 -5.16
C THR A 217 -1.52 -23.36 -5.74
N THR A 218 -1.21 -22.85 -6.93
CA THR A 218 0.11 -22.93 -7.54
C THR A 218 1.06 -22.00 -6.79
N GLU A 219 2.14 -22.56 -6.23
CA GLU A 219 3.21 -21.79 -5.62
C GLU A 219 4.16 -21.25 -6.69
N GLU A 220 4.38 -19.94 -6.70
CA GLU A 220 5.22 -19.26 -7.68
C GLU A 220 6.73 -19.37 -7.38
N VAL A 221 7.09 -19.94 -6.22
CA VAL A 221 8.46 -20.06 -5.67
C VAL A 221 9.46 -20.75 -6.63
N THR A 222 8.98 -21.51 -7.61
CA THR A 222 9.83 -22.15 -8.63
C THR A 222 9.54 -21.60 -10.02
N THR A 223 10.53 -21.62 -10.92
CA THR A 223 10.33 -21.23 -12.33
C THR A 223 9.17 -21.97 -12.98
N ARG A 224 9.02 -23.28 -12.67
CA ARG A 224 7.88 -24.08 -13.14
C ARG A 224 6.56 -23.58 -12.58
N GLY A 225 6.51 -23.29 -11.27
CA GLY A 225 5.32 -22.77 -10.61
C GLY A 225 4.89 -21.42 -11.19
N ASN A 226 5.84 -20.52 -11.43
CA ASN A 226 5.61 -19.23 -12.07
C ASN A 226 4.99 -19.40 -13.48
N LEU A 227 5.55 -20.28 -14.31
CA LEU A 227 4.99 -20.60 -15.64
C LEU A 227 3.58 -21.22 -15.56
N LEU A 228 3.37 -22.17 -14.64
CA LEU A 228 2.06 -22.79 -14.44
C LEU A 228 1.00 -21.77 -13.98
N PHE A 229 1.39 -20.82 -13.14
CA PHE A 229 0.50 -19.74 -12.72
C PHE A 229 0.13 -18.82 -13.89
N HIS A 230 1.08 -18.50 -14.76
CA HIS A 230 0.80 -17.72 -15.98
C HIS A 230 -0.14 -18.46 -16.92
N ASP A 231 0.06 -19.76 -17.11
CA ASP A 231 -0.82 -20.61 -17.90
C ASP A 231 -2.22 -20.68 -17.29
N GLU A 232 -2.34 -20.79 -15.97
CA GLU A 232 -3.61 -20.79 -15.26
C GLU A 232 -4.37 -19.47 -15.47
N ILE A 233 -3.70 -18.34 -15.24
CA ILE A 233 -4.29 -17.00 -15.43
C ILE A 233 -4.72 -16.82 -16.89
N TYR A 234 -3.87 -17.17 -17.86
CA TYR A 234 -4.16 -16.99 -19.27
C TYR A 234 -5.25 -17.95 -19.76
N LEU A 235 -5.09 -19.26 -19.55
CA LEU A 235 -5.96 -20.27 -20.16
C LEU A 235 -7.29 -20.42 -19.42
N GLN A 236 -7.30 -20.26 -18.09
CA GLN A 236 -8.44 -20.60 -17.25
C GLN A 236 -9.21 -19.36 -16.80
N HIS A 237 -8.53 -18.27 -16.43
CA HIS A 237 -9.19 -17.10 -15.85
C HIS A 237 -9.47 -16.00 -16.88
N LEU A 238 -8.44 -15.32 -17.38
CA LEU A 238 -8.60 -14.12 -18.18
C LEU A 238 -8.92 -14.42 -19.65
N LYS A 239 -8.26 -15.43 -20.25
CA LYS A 239 -8.27 -15.68 -21.70
C LYS A 239 -7.91 -14.45 -22.53
N GLN A 240 -7.10 -13.58 -21.94
CA GLN A 240 -6.57 -12.34 -22.50
C GLN A 240 -5.08 -12.28 -22.21
N ILE A 241 -4.32 -11.61 -23.09
CA ILE A 241 -2.91 -11.32 -22.82
C ILE A 241 -2.87 -10.34 -21.63
N PHE A 242 -2.09 -10.68 -20.62
CA PHE A 242 -1.86 -9.79 -19.48
C PHE A 242 -0.48 -9.13 -19.59
N GLN A 243 -0.38 -7.90 -19.08
CA GLN A 243 0.90 -7.20 -18.99
C GLN A 243 1.46 -7.35 -17.58
N LEU A 244 2.69 -7.85 -17.47
CA LEU A 244 3.35 -8.00 -16.17
C LEU A 244 3.67 -6.62 -15.57
N GLY A 245 3.12 -6.37 -14.39
CA GLY A 245 3.55 -5.30 -13.49
C GLY A 245 4.66 -5.77 -12.57
N PHE A 246 5.38 -4.83 -11.95
CA PHE A 246 6.34 -5.17 -10.89
C PHE A 246 5.62 -5.38 -9.56
N GLY A 247 6.10 -6.32 -8.73
CA GLY A 247 5.58 -6.55 -7.38
C GLY A 247 6.04 -5.45 -6.41
N PRO A 248 5.17 -4.51 -5.98
CA PRO A 248 5.62 -3.35 -5.20
C PRO A 248 6.05 -3.72 -3.77
N PHE A 249 5.48 -4.80 -3.23
CA PHE A 249 5.89 -5.35 -1.94
C PHE A 249 7.32 -5.92 -2.02
N HIS A 250 7.59 -6.80 -2.98
CA HIS A 250 8.93 -7.35 -3.22
C HIS A 250 9.97 -6.27 -3.51
N LEU A 251 9.58 -5.24 -4.26
CA LEU A 251 10.42 -4.06 -4.47
C LEU A 251 10.80 -3.39 -3.13
N CYS A 252 9.82 -3.13 -2.26
CA CYS A 252 10.07 -2.54 -0.94
C CYS A 252 10.91 -3.45 -0.04
N LEU A 253 10.60 -4.75 -0.02
CA LEU A 253 11.32 -5.76 0.75
C LEU A 253 12.81 -5.70 0.44
N ASN A 254 13.15 -5.79 -0.85
CA ASN A 254 14.53 -5.76 -1.31
C ASN A 254 15.16 -4.38 -1.16
N TRP A 255 14.37 -3.30 -1.25
CA TRP A 255 14.87 -1.94 -1.06
C TRP A 255 15.32 -1.71 0.39
N VAL A 256 14.53 -2.14 1.37
CA VAL A 256 14.89 -2.05 2.80
C VAL A 256 16.16 -2.85 3.08
N TRP A 257 16.32 -4.04 2.49
CA TRP A 257 17.55 -4.82 2.61
C TRP A 257 18.75 -4.19 1.90
N ALA A 258 18.55 -3.56 0.75
CA ALA A 258 19.59 -2.81 0.04
C ALA A 258 20.09 -1.62 0.88
N ILE A 259 19.19 -0.86 1.51
CA ILE A 259 19.54 0.22 2.46
C ILE A 259 20.36 -0.35 3.63
N LEU A 260 19.91 -1.47 4.21
CA LEU A 260 20.65 -2.13 5.28
C LEU A 260 22.05 -2.51 4.84
N HIS A 261 22.21 -3.04 3.62
CA HIS A 261 23.50 -3.45 3.09
C HIS A 261 24.45 -2.25 2.90
N VAL A 262 23.96 -1.19 2.24
CA VAL A 262 24.76 0.01 1.91
C VAL A 262 25.16 0.79 3.16
N HIS A 263 24.23 0.98 4.10
CA HIS A 263 24.43 1.86 5.27
C HIS A 263 24.80 1.09 6.54
N ARG A 264 25.14 -0.20 6.43
CA ARG A 264 25.31 -1.08 7.59
C ARG A 264 26.35 -0.56 8.58
N GLY A 265 27.54 -0.25 8.05
CA GLY A 265 28.74 0.06 8.81
C GLY A 265 28.99 -0.88 10.00
N THR A 266 29.70 -0.36 10.99
CA THR A 266 30.00 -1.03 12.26
C THR A 266 29.49 -0.18 13.42
N VAL A 267 29.32 -0.79 14.60
CA VAL A 267 28.86 -0.07 15.81
C VAL A 267 29.78 1.11 16.17
N ASN A 268 31.06 1.05 15.82
CA ASN A 268 32.04 2.11 16.08
C ASN A 268 32.00 3.25 15.04
N GLN A 269 31.27 3.08 13.93
CA GLN A 269 31.09 4.11 12.91
C GLN A 269 29.83 4.92 13.22
N ALA A 270 30.01 6.10 13.83
CA ALA A 270 28.92 7.03 14.09
C ALA A 270 28.15 7.34 12.79
N GLY A 271 26.81 7.31 12.87
CA GLY A 271 25.93 7.51 11.72
C GLY A 271 25.64 6.27 10.88
N SER A 272 26.27 5.11 11.15
CA SER A 272 25.90 3.85 10.52
C SER A 272 24.63 3.24 11.12
N LEU A 273 23.97 2.34 10.37
CA LEU A 273 22.81 1.62 10.89
C LEU A 273 23.16 0.74 12.09
N SER A 274 24.34 0.12 12.11
CA SER A 274 24.79 -0.67 13.26
C SER A 274 24.96 0.17 14.53
N TYR A 275 25.46 1.41 14.38
CA TYR A 275 25.51 2.38 15.48
C TYR A 275 24.08 2.69 16.00
N PHE A 276 23.15 3.04 15.11
CA PHE A 276 21.77 3.34 15.52
C PHE A 276 21.05 2.13 16.13
N PHE A 277 21.26 0.92 15.62
CA PHE A 277 20.68 -0.28 16.20
C PHE A 277 21.19 -0.54 17.62
N ALA A 278 22.47 -0.25 17.89
CA ALA A 278 23.02 -0.33 19.24
C ALA A 278 22.37 0.72 20.17
N VAL A 279 22.26 1.98 19.71
CA VAL A 279 21.63 3.07 20.48
C VAL A 279 20.16 2.77 20.81
N MET A 280 19.42 2.14 19.88
CA MET A 280 18.01 1.77 20.06
C MET A 280 17.82 0.37 20.67
N GLU A 281 18.89 -0.32 21.07
CA GLU A 281 18.87 -1.69 21.63
C GLU A 281 18.17 -2.74 20.72
N LYS A 282 18.29 -2.59 19.40
CA LYS A 282 17.68 -3.48 18.38
C LYS A 282 18.61 -4.63 17.99
N THR A 283 18.87 -5.55 18.92
CA THR A 283 19.82 -6.68 18.74
C THR A 283 19.45 -7.67 17.62
N ARG A 284 18.18 -7.77 17.24
CA ARG A 284 17.69 -8.71 16.22
C ARG A 284 17.90 -8.25 14.77
N LEU A 285 18.41 -7.04 14.56
CA LEU A 285 18.64 -6.46 13.22
C LEU A 285 20.07 -6.69 12.68
N GLY A 286 20.91 -7.41 13.43
CA GLY A 286 22.28 -7.73 13.03
C GLY A 286 22.42 -8.80 11.93
N ASN A 287 21.36 -9.55 11.62
CA ASN A 287 21.37 -10.63 10.63
C ASN A 287 21.37 -10.09 9.19
N GLN A 288 21.84 -10.86 8.20
CA GLN A 288 21.89 -10.41 6.80
C GLN A 288 20.51 -10.04 6.22
N GLN A 289 19.48 -10.79 6.58
CA GLN A 289 18.10 -10.58 6.14
C GLN A 289 17.17 -10.61 7.36
N PRO A 290 17.09 -9.52 8.14
CA PRO A 290 16.14 -9.45 9.23
C PRO A 290 14.71 -9.34 8.69
N ASP A 291 13.75 -9.63 9.56
CA ASP A 291 12.32 -9.47 9.27
C ASP A 291 12.03 -8.06 8.72
N TYR A 292 11.28 -8.02 7.62
CA TYR A 292 10.96 -6.81 6.87
C TYR A 292 10.29 -5.74 7.72
N HIS A 293 9.22 -6.12 8.43
CA HIS A 293 8.44 -5.17 9.22
C HIS A 293 9.26 -4.60 10.36
N THR A 294 10.05 -5.44 11.03
CA THR A 294 10.93 -5.02 12.11
C THR A 294 12.02 -4.06 11.61
N LEU A 295 12.63 -4.36 10.46
CA LEU A 295 13.66 -3.50 9.88
C LEU A 295 13.07 -2.17 9.38
N LEU A 296 11.97 -2.20 8.64
CA LEU A 296 11.28 -0.99 8.16
C LEU A 296 10.88 -0.07 9.31
N ALA A 297 10.35 -0.62 10.40
CA ALA A 297 10.00 0.15 11.58
C ALA A 297 11.22 0.83 12.21
N ALA A 298 12.34 0.11 12.33
CA ALA A 298 13.57 0.68 12.86
C ALA A 298 14.17 1.77 11.94
N LEU A 299 14.20 1.54 10.62
CA LEU A 299 14.66 2.55 9.66
C LEU A 299 13.80 3.82 9.70
N THR A 300 12.48 3.66 9.83
CA THR A 300 11.55 4.80 9.96
C THR A 300 11.78 5.56 11.26
N GLN A 301 11.98 4.85 12.38
CA GLN A 301 12.29 5.45 13.67
C GLN A 301 13.62 6.23 13.64
N ILE A 302 14.64 5.71 12.95
CA ILE A 302 15.92 6.41 12.73
C ILE A 302 15.69 7.69 11.94
N LEU A 303 14.94 7.62 10.84
CA LEU A 303 14.61 8.81 10.04
C LEU A 303 13.88 9.87 10.87
N ASP A 304 12.87 9.47 11.65
CA ASP A 304 12.12 10.40 12.50
C ASP A 304 13.04 11.11 13.50
N GLY A 305 13.96 10.38 14.14
CA GLY A 305 14.95 10.96 15.04
C GLY A 305 15.90 11.94 14.35
N LEU A 306 16.41 11.58 13.16
CA LEU A 306 17.29 12.43 12.36
C LEU A 306 16.59 13.70 11.87
N LEU A 307 15.33 13.58 11.43
CA LEU A 307 14.52 14.73 11.03
C LEU A 307 14.24 15.64 12.22
N LEU A 308 13.87 15.10 13.40
CA LEU A 308 13.67 15.91 14.60
C LEU A 308 14.93 16.70 14.98
N ASN A 309 16.11 16.07 14.88
CA ASN A 309 17.38 16.75 15.09
C ASN A 309 17.63 17.87 14.05
N ALA A 310 17.30 17.64 12.78
CA ALA A 310 17.40 18.68 11.75
C ALA A 310 16.42 19.84 11.99
N TRP A 311 15.19 19.54 12.41
CA TRP A 311 14.20 20.55 12.79
C TRP A 311 14.65 21.37 13.99
N ASP A 312 15.22 20.75 15.01
CA ASP A 312 15.70 21.44 16.21
C ASP A 312 16.78 22.47 15.85
N ARG A 313 17.70 22.11 14.94
CA ARG A 313 18.74 22.99 14.41
C ARG A 313 18.20 24.13 13.54
N GLU A 314 17.22 23.86 12.68
CA GLU A 314 16.78 24.81 11.63
C GLU A 314 15.59 25.69 12.03
N CYS A 315 14.87 25.37 13.11
CA CYS A 315 13.68 26.11 13.53
C CYS A 315 14.02 27.45 14.22
N GLY A 316 15.25 27.62 14.71
CA GLY A 316 15.72 28.82 15.38
C GLY A 316 15.10 29.09 16.76
N ALA A 317 14.37 28.12 17.33
CA ALA A 317 13.85 28.18 18.69
C ALA A 317 14.80 27.48 19.67
N THR A 318 14.62 27.69 20.99
CA THR A 318 15.45 27.00 21.99
C THR A 318 15.09 25.51 22.15
N SER A 319 13.91 25.13 21.67
CA SER A 319 13.45 23.74 21.60
C SER A 319 12.29 23.57 20.63
N LEU A 320 12.10 22.37 20.11
CA LEU A 320 10.92 22.00 19.31
C LEU A 320 9.59 22.23 20.05
N THR A 321 9.57 22.10 21.38
CA THR A 321 8.35 22.34 22.18
C THR A 321 7.99 23.82 22.20
N GLU A 322 8.98 24.71 22.31
CA GLU A 322 8.77 26.15 22.20
C GLU A 322 8.32 26.53 20.79
N PHE A 323 9.00 26.00 19.77
CA PHE A 323 8.63 26.21 18.37
C PHE A 323 7.17 25.82 18.09
N ALA A 324 6.74 24.65 18.59
CA ALA A 324 5.36 24.17 18.43
C ALA A 324 4.33 25.05 19.15
N LYS A 325 4.65 25.59 20.34
CA LYS A 325 3.78 26.55 21.07
C LYS A 325 3.54 27.83 20.27
N GLY A 326 4.51 28.24 19.45
CA GLY A 326 4.41 29.37 18.53
C GLY A 326 3.40 29.18 17.39
N LYS A 327 2.82 27.98 17.21
CA LYS A 327 1.84 27.64 16.15
C LYS A 327 2.31 28.13 14.76
N PRO A 328 3.47 27.64 14.28
CA PRO A 328 4.05 28.09 13.01
C PRO A 328 3.07 27.89 11.86
N THR A 329 3.03 28.85 10.94
CA THR A 329 2.16 28.77 9.77
C THR A 329 2.62 27.66 8.83
N PRO A 330 1.72 27.05 8.03
CA PRO A 330 2.11 26.05 7.03
C PRO A 330 3.19 26.55 6.05
N ALA A 331 3.18 27.84 5.70
CA ALA A 331 4.20 28.46 4.87
C ALA A 331 5.57 28.46 5.56
N LYS A 332 5.62 28.80 6.86
CA LYS A 332 6.86 28.78 7.64
C LYS A 332 7.42 27.37 7.79
N LEU A 333 6.55 26.39 8.04
CA LEU A 333 6.95 24.98 8.10
C LEU A 333 7.55 24.52 6.76
N ARG A 334 6.94 24.89 5.64
CA ARG A 334 7.45 24.54 4.30
C ARG A 334 8.79 25.21 4.00
N GLU A 335 8.99 26.45 4.43
CA GLU A 335 10.25 27.17 4.31
C GLU A 335 11.38 26.46 5.07
N ILE A 336 11.15 26.09 6.32
CA ILE A 336 12.12 25.36 7.16
C ILE A 336 12.41 23.98 6.57
N ALA A 337 11.38 23.22 6.18
CA ALA A 337 11.56 21.93 5.53
C ALA A 337 12.41 22.05 4.25
N GLY A 338 12.21 23.12 3.46
CA GLY A 338 13.04 23.40 2.29
C GLY A 338 14.51 23.69 2.64
N ARG A 339 14.80 24.29 3.80
CA ARG A 339 16.17 24.46 4.28
C ARG A 339 16.79 23.13 4.70
N ILE A 340 16.09 22.34 5.51
CA ILE A 340 16.51 21.00 5.93
C ILE A 340 16.86 20.14 4.70
N LEU A 341 15.99 20.14 3.70
CA LEU A 341 16.26 19.40 2.46
C LEU A 341 17.52 19.93 1.75
N ARG A 342 17.76 21.24 1.70
CA ARG A 342 18.95 21.79 1.04
C ARG A 342 20.23 21.55 1.85
N SER A 343 20.21 21.72 3.16
CA SER A 343 21.37 21.45 4.04
C SER A 343 21.75 19.98 4.00
N ASP A 344 20.77 19.09 3.93
CA ASP A 344 20.98 17.65 4.02
C ASP A 344 21.15 16.99 2.64
N THR A 345 20.83 17.67 1.51
CA THR A 345 20.96 17.10 0.15
C THR A 345 21.87 17.87 -0.84
N SER A 346 22.35 19.09 -0.53
CA SER A 346 23.34 19.78 -1.40
C SER A 346 24.77 19.25 -1.24
N ASP A 347 25.26 18.50 -2.22
CA ASP A 347 26.70 18.39 -2.46
C ASP A 347 27.17 19.74 -3.01
N THR A 348 27.84 20.54 -2.19
CA THR A 348 28.48 21.80 -2.63
C THR A 348 29.83 21.57 -3.32
N ASN A 349 30.09 20.36 -3.84
CA ASN A 349 31.31 20.00 -4.56
C ASN A 349 31.08 19.59 -6.03
N SER A 350 29.97 19.98 -6.66
CA SER A 350 29.89 19.94 -8.13
C SER A 350 30.49 21.22 -8.73
N ASP A 351 31.80 21.39 -8.57
CA ASP A 351 32.56 22.38 -9.32
C ASP A 351 32.84 21.81 -10.72
N TYR A 352 31.79 21.78 -11.54
CA TYR A 352 31.89 21.70 -13.00
C TYR A 352 31.45 23.05 -13.56
N THR A 353 32.20 24.10 -13.24
CA THR A 353 32.13 25.38 -13.93
C THR A 353 33.55 25.87 -14.23
N ASP A 354 33.87 25.83 -15.53
CA ASP A 354 34.80 26.64 -16.31
C ASP A 354 36.06 27.25 -15.67
N CYS A 355 37.17 26.95 -16.35
CA CYS A 355 38.48 27.57 -16.28
C CYS A 355 38.49 29.10 -16.03
N ALA A 356 38.97 29.54 -14.87
CA ALA A 356 39.72 30.81 -14.72
C ALA A 356 40.59 30.78 -13.44
N PRO A 357 41.86 31.23 -13.48
CA PRO A 357 42.72 31.27 -12.29
C PRO A 357 42.81 32.70 -11.73
N GLU A 358 42.42 32.94 -10.47
CA GLU A 358 42.87 34.14 -9.75
C GLU A 358 43.24 33.93 -8.26
N VAL A 359 44.55 34.06 -8.02
CA VAL A 359 45.26 34.89 -7.01
C VAL A 359 44.99 34.72 -5.50
N ASN A 360 45.93 33.99 -4.87
CA ASN A 360 46.63 34.19 -3.58
C ASN A 360 46.02 35.07 -2.47
N SER A 361 45.81 34.45 -1.29
CA SER A 361 45.97 35.10 0.03
C SER A 361 46.59 34.13 1.07
N PRO A 362 47.30 34.64 2.10
CA PRO A 362 48.27 33.84 2.86
C PRO A 362 47.62 33.05 4.02
N LEU A 363 47.74 31.74 3.89
CA LEU A 363 47.72 30.65 4.88
C LEU A 363 47.72 31.05 6.37
N GLN A 364 46.55 30.92 7.00
CA GLN A 364 46.47 30.35 8.35
C GLN A 364 46.48 28.82 8.22
N PRO A 365 47.10 28.06 9.15
CA PRO A 365 47.04 26.61 9.12
C PRO A 365 45.63 26.17 9.57
N GLN A 366 44.64 26.19 8.66
CA GLN A 366 43.36 25.54 8.89
C GLN A 366 43.56 24.04 8.71
N VAL A 367 43.24 23.28 9.76
CA VAL A 367 42.97 21.84 9.66
C VAL A 367 42.01 21.66 8.48
N ASP A 368 42.41 21.00 7.38
CA ASP A 368 41.47 20.67 6.31
C ASP A 368 40.59 19.53 6.83
N PRO A 369 39.35 19.81 7.29
CA PRO A 369 38.45 18.82 7.87
C PRO A 369 37.80 18.08 6.71
N LYS A 370 38.61 17.35 5.93
CA LYS A 370 38.17 16.47 4.84
C LYS A 370 37.20 15.44 5.40
N ASP A 371 35.94 15.85 5.25
CA ASP A 371 34.66 15.26 5.53
C ASP A 371 34.41 14.84 6.99
N ASP A 372 33.44 15.51 7.62
CA ASP A 372 32.67 14.89 8.70
C ASP A 372 31.98 13.64 8.10
N ILE A 373 32.70 12.52 8.11
CA ILE A 373 32.27 11.25 7.52
C ILE A 373 30.94 10.81 8.14
N ALA A 374 30.72 11.10 9.43
CA ALA A 374 29.47 10.79 10.08
C ALA A 374 28.33 11.64 9.50
N HIS A 375 28.53 12.94 9.34
CA HIS A 375 27.56 13.82 8.69
C HIS A 375 27.29 13.43 7.23
N HIS A 376 28.33 13.11 6.45
CA HIS A 376 28.18 12.64 5.07
C HIS A 376 27.36 11.33 4.99
N ASN A 377 27.70 10.33 5.81
CA ASN A 377 26.96 9.07 5.89
C ASN A 377 25.50 9.28 6.31
N ILE A 378 25.25 10.15 7.29
CA ILE A 378 23.90 10.50 7.74
C ILE A 378 23.12 11.14 6.60
N ARG A 379 23.71 12.04 5.81
CA ARG A 379 23.04 12.68 4.68
C ARG A 379 22.64 11.68 3.60
N LEU A 380 23.54 10.76 3.24
CA LEU A 380 23.22 9.67 2.30
C LEU A 380 22.13 8.75 2.86
N LEU A 381 22.20 8.40 4.14
CA LEU A 381 21.19 7.59 4.81
C LEU A 381 19.82 8.31 4.82
N VAL A 382 19.76 9.59 5.18
CA VAL A 382 18.53 10.39 5.18
C VAL A 382 17.93 10.47 3.78
N ARG A 383 18.74 10.72 2.74
CA ARG A 383 18.29 10.70 1.35
C ARG A 383 17.60 9.37 1.01
N ASP A 384 18.24 8.24 1.32
CA ASP A 384 17.72 6.92 0.96
C ASP A 384 16.48 6.54 1.78
N LEU A 385 16.44 6.93 3.06
CA LEU A 385 15.28 6.74 3.94
C LEU A 385 14.09 7.61 3.53
N LEU A 386 14.32 8.84 3.07
CA LEU A 386 13.27 9.70 2.53
C LEU A 386 12.65 9.09 1.26
N VAL A 387 13.46 8.53 0.37
CA VAL A 387 12.97 7.78 -0.80
C VAL A 387 12.18 6.55 -0.35
N LEU A 388 12.69 5.77 0.61
CA LEU A 388 11.99 4.61 1.16
C LEU A 388 10.58 4.98 1.69
N VAL A 389 10.49 5.99 2.56
CA VAL A 389 9.20 6.41 3.13
C VAL A 389 8.26 6.96 2.05
N ALA A 390 8.80 7.68 1.07
CA ALA A 390 7.99 8.18 -0.04
C ALA A 390 7.42 7.04 -0.89
N VAL A 391 8.21 6.01 -1.16
CA VAL A 391 7.81 4.81 -1.93
C VAL A 391 6.81 3.94 -1.16
N VAL A 392 7.06 3.67 0.13
CA VAL A 392 6.12 2.92 0.98
C VAL A 392 4.77 3.63 1.04
N ARG A 393 4.76 4.96 1.20
CA ARG A 393 3.53 5.75 1.18
C ARG A 393 2.84 5.70 -0.19
N THR A 394 3.57 5.84 -1.31
CA THR A 394 2.95 5.73 -2.65
C THR A 394 2.22 4.41 -2.86
N ILE A 395 2.84 3.32 -2.42
CA ILE A 395 2.29 1.99 -2.60
C ILE A 395 1.06 1.82 -1.72
N SER A 396 1.12 2.30 -0.47
CA SER A 396 -0.04 2.32 0.43
C SER A 396 -1.19 3.20 -0.11
N ASP A 397 -0.88 4.28 -0.82
CA ASP A 397 -1.86 5.15 -1.46
C ASP A 397 -2.48 4.51 -2.72
N GLY A 398 -1.90 3.42 -3.25
CA GLY A 398 -2.29 2.82 -4.53
C GLY A 398 -1.98 3.71 -5.74
N ASP A 399 -1.08 4.68 -5.58
CA ASP A 399 -0.71 5.67 -6.60
C ASP A 399 0.44 5.15 -7.47
N ILE A 400 0.10 4.29 -8.44
CA ILE A 400 1.08 3.69 -9.37
C ILE A 400 1.84 4.76 -10.15
N GLY A 401 1.19 5.86 -10.55
CA GLY A 401 1.85 6.94 -11.27
C GLY A 401 2.96 7.61 -10.45
N ARG A 402 2.77 7.79 -9.13
CA ARG A 402 3.82 8.28 -8.24
C ARG A 402 4.88 7.20 -7.97
N VAL A 403 4.55 5.90 -8.02
CA VAL A 403 5.58 4.85 -7.97
C VAL A 403 6.48 4.88 -9.21
N GLU A 404 5.91 5.05 -10.40
CA GLU A 404 6.66 5.15 -11.67
C GLU A 404 7.71 6.26 -11.65
N VAL A 405 7.39 7.37 -11.00
CA VAL A 405 8.29 8.51 -10.81
C VAL A 405 9.54 8.14 -9.99
N PHE A 406 9.45 7.17 -9.08
CA PHE A 406 10.59 6.67 -8.31
C PHE A 406 11.40 5.61 -9.04
N LEU A 407 10.85 4.91 -10.04
CA LEU A 407 11.51 3.77 -10.69
C LEU A 407 12.91 4.08 -11.23
N PRO A 408 13.18 5.21 -11.94
CA PRO A 408 14.54 5.50 -12.40
C PRO A 408 15.54 5.66 -11.25
N HIS A 409 15.12 6.31 -10.15
CA HIS A 409 15.96 6.48 -8.97
C HIS A 409 16.21 5.14 -8.28
N LEU A 410 15.17 4.33 -8.11
CA LEU A 410 15.29 2.99 -7.54
C LEU A 410 16.21 2.11 -8.39
N ALA A 411 16.14 2.16 -9.72
CA ALA A 411 17.04 1.41 -10.59
C ALA A 411 18.52 1.78 -10.32
N MET A 412 18.83 3.07 -10.24
CA MET A 412 20.18 3.54 -9.91
C MET A 412 20.62 3.09 -8.51
N MET A 413 19.74 3.18 -7.53
CA MET A 413 20.04 2.80 -6.16
C MET A 413 20.23 1.28 -6.01
N PHE A 414 19.38 0.46 -6.63
CA PHE A 414 19.55 -0.99 -6.67
C PHE A 414 20.84 -1.38 -7.38
N ARG A 415 21.21 -0.70 -8.47
CA ARG A 415 22.50 -0.90 -9.14
C ARG A 415 23.66 -0.59 -8.20
N GLY A 416 23.61 0.55 -7.49
CA GLY A 416 24.62 0.96 -6.53
C GLY A 416 24.75 0.00 -5.33
N ALA A 417 23.63 -0.62 -4.91
CA ALA A 417 23.60 -1.61 -3.84
C ALA A 417 23.99 -3.03 -4.29
N GLY A 418 24.32 -3.26 -5.58
CA GLY A 418 24.66 -4.58 -6.13
C GLY A 418 23.45 -5.47 -6.45
N CYS A 419 22.22 -4.96 -6.32
CA CYS A 419 20.97 -5.67 -6.60
C CYS A 419 20.62 -5.64 -8.09
N ASN A 420 21.47 -6.27 -8.92
CA ASN A 420 21.37 -6.15 -10.39
C ASN A 420 20.07 -6.69 -10.98
N LYS A 421 19.49 -7.76 -10.42
CA LYS A 421 18.23 -8.35 -10.91
C LYS A 421 17.08 -7.33 -10.85
N TYR A 422 16.91 -6.68 -9.69
CA TYR A 422 15.89 -5.64 -9.51
C TYR A 422 16.14 -4.42 -10.38
N CYS A 423 17.39 -3.99 -10.54
CA CYS A 423 17.71 -2.92 -11.48
C CYS A 423 17.28 -3.29 -12.90
N THR A 424 17.64 -4.49 -13.39
CA THR A 424 17.26 -4.97 -14.72
C THR A 424 15.74 -5.07 -14.88
N GLU A 425 15.02 -5.59 -13.90
CA GLU A 425 13.55 -5.66 -13.93
C GLU A 425 12.90 -4.28 -13.99
N ILE A 426 13.38 -3.33 -13.18
CA ILE A 426 12.88 -1.95 -13.20
C ILE A 426 13.17 -1.28 -14.53
N LEU A 427 14.38 -1.43 -15.07
CA LEU A 427 14.74 -0.87 -16.38
C LEU A 427 13.94 -1.51 -17.51
N HIS A 428 13.71 -2.82 -17.46
CA HIS A 428 12.85 -3.51 -18.40
C HIS A 428 11.41 -2.97 -18.32
N PHE A 429 10.89 -2.76 -17.12
CA PHE A 429 9.56 -2.18 -16.93
C PHE A 429 9.49 -0.72 -17.42
N ILE A 430 10.48 0.12 -17.12
CA ILE A 430 10.57 1.50 -17.64
C ILE A 430 10.66 1.52 -19.16
N LEU A 431 11.49 0.63 -19.75
CA LEU A 431 11.65 0.51 -21.19
C LEU A 431 10.30 0.20 -21.84
N ASN A 432 9.58 -0.77 -21.27
CA ASN A 432 8.25 -1.13 -21.71
C ASN A 432 7.29 0.06 -21.58
N LEU A 433 7.22 0.68 -20.39
CA LEU A 433 6.38 1.86 -20.11
C LEU A 433 6.59 3.03 -21.06
N LYS A 434 7.82 3.32 -21.45
CA LYS A 434 8.16 4.58 -22.13
C LYS A 434 8.41 4.48 -23.62
N TYR A 435 8.82 3.31 -24.10
CA TYR A 435 9.38 3.18 -25.46
C TYR A 435 8.79 2.03 -26.26
N ILE A 436 8.40 0.93 -25.61
CA ILE A 436 7.80 -0.22 -26.29
C ILE A 436 6.28 -0.06 -26.34
N TRP A 437 5.69 0.37 -25.22
CA TRP A 437 4.31 0.77 -25.18
C TRP A 437 4.21 2.20 -25.74
N THR A 438 3.19 2.46 -26.54
CA THR A 438 3.13 3.64 -27.42
C THR A 438 3.24 4.96 -26.64
N PRO A 439 3.58 6.09 -27.30
CA PRO A 439 3.58 7.41 -26.67
C PRO A 439 2.21 7.84 -26.11
N GLU A 440 1.11 7.25 -26.60
CA GLU A 440 -0.21 7.47 -26.03
C GLU A 440 -0.40 6.72 -24.71
N PHE A 441 0.36 5.65 -24.48
CA PHE A 441 0.49 4.93 -23.21
C PHE A 441 1.44 5.63 -22.22
N ALA A 442 2.59 6.13 -22.70
CA ALA A 442 3.68 6.71 -21.88
C ALA A 442 3.38 8.13 -21.36
#